data_AF-A0A7S3LDV0-F1
#
_entry.id   AF-A0A7S3LDV0-F1
#
_cell.length_a   1.000
_cell.length_b   1.000
_cell.length_c   1.000
_cell.angle_alpha   90.00
_cell.angle_beta   90.00
_cell.angle_gamma   90.00
#
_symmetry.space_group_name_H-M   'P 1'
#
loop_
_entity.id
_entity.type
_entity.pdbx_description
1 polymer ?
#
loop_
_entity_poly.entity_id
_entity_poly.type
_entity_poly.pdbx_seq_one_letter_code
_entity_poly.pdbx_strand_id
1 'polypeptide(L)'
;EFCVNLTSVLECLGVLGTQSLERMRLTMSYNLTQELFKVELTDDAGVLLTAAISGMEPPEDDVGESLALAMRSSPISARIIIKSDFLREILVELDSVGGANVGTVSLNSKSLDVAVVGDLSECLVSIPCRGDHVVSLDCSSSSSATYNFPLHS
;
A
#
# COMPACT_ATOMS: atom_id res chain seq x y z
N GLU A 1 -16.63 -3.20 14.33
CA GLU A 1 -15.93 -2.86 13.07
C GLU A 1 -16.99 -2.56 12.02
N PHE A 2 -16.66 -1.87 10.94
CA PHE A 2 -17.58 -1.60 9.84
C PHE A 2 -16.82 -1.74 8.52
N CYS A 3 -17.52 -2.13 7.46
CA CYS A 3 -16.96 -2.24 6.12
C CYS A 3 -17.65 -1.23 5.20
N VAL A 4 -16.89 -0.62 4.29
CA VAL A 4 -17.39 0.32 3.28
C VAL A 4 -16.63 0.09 1.98
N ASN A 5 -17.25 0.48 0.86
CA ASN A 5 -16.59 0.45 -0.44
C ASN A 5 -15.46 1.51 -0.48
N LEU A 6 -14.20 1.06 -0.47
CA LEU A 6 -13.03 1.95 -0.50
C LEU A 6 -12.99 2.82 -1.76
N THR A 7 -13.38 2.29 -2.93
CA THR A 7 -13.44 3.06 -4.17
C THR A 7 -14.38 4.26 -4.02
N SER A 8 -15.57 4.06 -3.46
CA SER A 8 -16.52 5.16 -3.20
C SER A 8 -15.95 6.21 -2.24
N VAL A 9 -15.22 5.78 -1.19
CA VAL A 9 -14.53 6.70 -0.28
C VAL A 9 -13.47 7.51 -1.01
N LEU A 10 -12.62 6.85 -1.81
CA LEU A 10 -11.55 7.50 -2.56
C LEU A 10 -12.07 8.44 -3.64
N GLU A 11 -13.17 8.10 -4.31
CA GLU A 11 -13.86 9.00 -5.25
C GLU A 11 -14.38 10.25 -4.54
N CYS A 12 -15.01 10.10 -3.38
CA CYS A 12 -15.49 11.24 -2.58
C CYS A 12 -14.33 12.14 -2.14
N LEU A 13 -13.19 11.56 -1.77
CA LEU A 13 -11.97 12.30 -1.45
C LEU A 13 -11.29 12.89 -2.70
N GLY A 14 -11.44 12.25 -3.86
CA GLY A 14 -10.90 12.73 -5.13
C GLY A 14 -11.59 14.00 -5.62
N VAL A 15 -12.88 14.17 -5.31
CA VAL A 15 -13.62 15.42 -5.57
C VAL A 15 -12.99 16.63 -4.87
N LEU A 16 -12.23 16.41 -3.79
CA LEU A 16 -11.54 17.48 -3.04
C LEU A 16 -10.49 18.20 -3.88
N GLY A 17 -10.03 17.62 -4.99
CA GLY A 17 -8.90 18.15 -5.76
C GLY A 17 -7.67 18.39 -4.87
N THR A 18 -6.67 19.09 -5.40
CA THR A 18 -5.48 19.51 -4.64
C THR A 18 -5.51 20.98 -4.24
N GLN A 19 -6.58 21.70 -4.56
CA GLN A 19 -6.63 23.15 -4.38
C GLN A 19 -7.35 23.51 -3.07
N SER A 20 -6.74 24.41 -2.30
CA SER A 20 -7.33 25.05 -1.11
C SER A 20 -7.60 24.14 0.10
N LEU A 21 -6.79 23.09 0.29
CA LEU A 21 -6.87 22.22 1.48
C LEU A 21 -6.70 22.96 2.81
N GLU A 22 -6.03 24.12 2.82
CA GLU A 22 -5.76 24.89 4.05
C GLU A 22 -7.01 25.41 4.76
N ARG A 23 -8.13 25.57 4.04
CA ARG A 23 -9.40 26.08 4.59
C ARG A 23 -10.49 25.02 4.67
N MET A 24 -10.18 23.81 4.21
CA MET A 24 -11.16 22.74 4.16
C MET A 24 -11.08 21.88 5.42
N ARG A 25 -12.23 21.57 5.99
CA ARG A 25 -12.40 20.60 7.07
C ARG A 25 -13.13 19.38 6.53
N LEU A 26 -12.46 18.24 6.58
CA LEU A 26 -13.02 16.92 6.35
C LEU A 26 -13.57 16.35 7.67
N THR A 27 -14.85 15.99 7.66
CA THR A 27 -15.52 15.30 8.77
C THR A 27 -16.00 13.94 8.28
N MET A 28 -15.58 12.87 8.96
CA MET A 28 -16.00 11.51 8.66
C MET A 28 -16.76 10.97 9.87
N SER A 29 -17.95 10.43 9.65
CA SER A 29 -18.78 9.86 10.71
C SER A 29 -19.47 8.59 10.23
N TYR A 30 -19.73 7.66 11.16
CA TYR A 30 -20.44 6.42 10.85
C TYR A 30 -21.68 6.31 11.74
N ASN A 31 -22.84 6.13 11.11
CA ASN A 31 -24.09 5.85 11.82
C ASN A 31 -24.30 4.33 11.86
N LEU A 32 -24.15 3.74 13.05
CA LEU A 32 -24.34 2.29 13.27
C LEU A 32 -25.79 1.84 13.06
N THR A 33 -26.77 2.70 13.32
CA THR A 33 -28.20 2.33 13.20
C THR A 33 -28.66 2.32 11.74
N GLN A 34 -28.10 3.21 10.92
CA GLN A 34 -28.42 3.31 9.49
C GLN A 34 -27.38 2.62 8.60
N GLU A 35 -26.32 2.08 9.21
CA GLU A 35 -25.14 1.51 8.54
C GLU A 35 -24.65 2.43 7.42
N LEU A 36 -24.38 3.69 7.78
CA LEU A 36 -24.09 4.73 6.81
C LEU A 36 -22.83 5.50 7.20
N PHE A 37 -21.84 5.44 6.33
CA PHE A 37 -20.61 6.21 6.42
C PHE A 37 -20.79 7.56 5.71
N LYS A 38 -20.69 8.63 6.47
CA LYS A 38 -20.90 9.99 5.99
C LYS A 38 -19.57 10.71 5.90
N VAL A 39 -19.29 11.29 4.75
CA VAL A 39 -18.13 12.16 4.49
C VAL A 39 -18.66 13.56 4.23
N GLU A 40 -18.24 14.53 5.04
CA GLU A 40 -18.58 15.94 4.89
C GLU A 40 -17.33 16.76 4.68
N LEU A 41 -17.33 17.56 3.62
CA LEU A 41 -16.36 18.61 3.40
C LEU A 41 -17.01 19.95 3.68
N THR A 42 -16.35 20.73 4.52
CA THR A 42 -16.77 22.08 4.90
C THR A 42 -15.64 23.07 4.66
N ASP A 43 -15.99 24.29 4.29
CA ASP A 43 -15.09 25.44 4.28
C ASP A 43 -15.72 26.60 5.09
N ASP A 44 -15.11 27.78 5.03
CA ASP A 44 -15.60 28.97 5.71
C ASP A 44 -16.98 29.45 5.20
N ALA A 45 -17.39 29.03 4.00
CA ALA A 45 -18.68 29.38 3.39
C ALA A 45 -19.80 28.36 3.70
N GLY A 46 -19.45 27.15 4.17
CA GLY A 46 -20.39 26.14 4.63
C GLY A 46 -20.04 24.73 4.16
N VAL A 47 -21.05 23.89 3.95
CA VAL A 47 -20.87 22.52 3.46
C VAL A 47 -20.68 22.54 1.95
N LEU A 48 -19.52 22.09 1.49
CA LEU A 48 -19.19 21.97 0.07
C LEU A 48 -19.64 20.63 -0.51
N LEU A 49 -19.49 19.56 0.28
CA LEU A 49 -19.83 18.21 -0.15
C LEU A 49 -20.31 17.39 1.04
N THR A 50 -21.39 16.65 0.82
CA THR A 50 -21.84 15.59 1.73
C THR A 50 -22.02 14.33 0.89
N ALA A 51 -21.27 13.28 1.21
CA ALA A 51 -21.45 11.95 0.65
C ALA A 51 -21.94 10.99 1.72
N ALA A 52 -22.85 10.11 1.32
CA ALA A 52 -23.38 9.02 2.12
C ALA A 52 -23.01 7.71 1.43
N ILE A 53 -22.17 6.92 2.09
CA ILE A 53 -21.65 5.65 1.60
C ILE A 53 -22.29 4.57 2.46
N SER A 54 -23.05 3.67 1.84
CA SER A 54 -23.64 2.53 2.55
C SER A 54 -22.55 1.64 3.13
N GLY A 55 -22.78 1.21 4.37
CA GLY A 55 -22.03 0.12 4.98
C GLY A 55 -22.21 -1.15 4.17
N MET A 56 -21.21 -2.02 4.25
CA MET A 56 -21.20 -3.35 3.68
C MET A 56 -21.12 -4.36 4.81
N GLU A 57 -21.71 -5.53 4.59
CA GLU A 57 -21.44 -6.67 5.46
C GLU A 57 -19.95 -7.03 5.34
N PRO A 58 -19.29 -7.34 6.46
CA PRO A 58 -17.93 -7.86 6.42
C PRO A 58 -17.90 -9.17 5.62
N PRO A 59 -16.84 -9.43 4.83
CA PRO A 59 -16.75 -10.66 4.07
C PRO A 59 -16.78 -11.88 5.02
N GLU A 60 -17.55 -12.91 4.65
CA GLU A 60 -17.75 -14.12 5.47
C GLU A 60 -16.43 -14.85 5.77
N ASP A 61 -15.41 -14.67 4.93
CA ASP A 61 -14.09 -15.27 5.05
C ASP A 61 -13.13 -14.51 5.99
N ASP A 62 -13.54 -13.36 6.56
CA ASP A 62 -12.73 -12.63 7.56
C ASP A 62 -12.89 -13.24 8.97
N VAL A 63 -12.86 -14.57 9.03
CA VAL A 63 -12.89 -15.35 10.27
C VAL A 63 -11.50 -15.33 10.91
N GLY A 64 -11.08 -14.16 11.39
CA GLY A 64 -10.10 -14.03 12.47
C GLY A 64 -8.64 -14.38 12.19
N GLU A 65 -8.29 -14.99 11.07
CA GLU A 65 -6.90 -15.19 10.64
C GLU A 65 -6.46 -14.08 9.68
N SER A 66 -6.58 -12.84 10.15
CA SER A 66 -6.09 -11.67 9.42
C SER A 66 -4.63 -11.91 9.01
N LEU A 67 -4.29 -11.65 7.74
CA LEU A 67 -2.91 -11.62 7.26
C LEU A 67 -2.01 -10.79 8.20
N ALA A 68 -2.57 -9.74 8.82
CA ALA A 68 -1.87 -8.93 9.81
C ALA A 68 -1.54 -9.69 11.10
N LEU A 69 -2.35 -10.67 11.51
CA LEU A 69 -2.07 -11.56 12.63
C LEU A 69 -1.02 -12.60 12.25
N ALA A 70 -1.12 -13.20 11.06
CA ALA A 70 -0.11 -14.13 10.53
C ALA A 70 1.28 -13.46 10.36
N MET A 71 1.32 -12.22 9.88
CA MET A 71 2.57 -11.45 9.78
C MET A 71 3.14 -11.05 11.14
N ARG A 72 2.29 -10.76 12.13
CA ARG A 72 2.73 -10.43 13.49
C ARG A 72 3.22 -11.64 14.28
N SER A 73 2.67 -12.82 14.01
CA SER A 73 3.05 -14.06 14.69
C SER A 73 4.27 -14.74 14.07
N SER A 74 4.61 -14.41 12.82
CA SER A 74 5.75 -15.00 12.12
C SER A 74 7.08 -14.34 12.51
N PRO A 75 8.16 -15.12 12.71
CA PRO A 75 9.47 -14.55 12.98
C PRO A 75 9.99 -13.78 11.77
N ILE A 76 10.49 -12.57 12.00
CA ILE A 76 11.11 -11.75 10.95
C ILE A 76 12.46 -12.37 10.58
N SER A 77 12.55 -12.93 9.36
CA SER A 77 13.79 -13.54 8.86
C SER A 77 14.81 -12.51 8.36
N ALA A 78 14.31 -11.41 7.77
CA ALA A 78 15.12 -10.28 7.36
C ALA A 78 14.24 -9.02 7.26
N ARG A 79 14.82 -7.84 7.49
CA ARG A 79 14.15 -6.54 7.39
C ARG A 79 15.12 -5.48 6.86
N ILE A 80 14.61 -4.62 5.99
CA ILE A 80 15.32 -3.43 5.52
C ILE A 80 14.36 -2.24 5.53
N ILE A 81 14.86 -1.04 5.85
CA ILE A 81 14.13 0.22 5.76
C ILE A 81 14.89 1.11 4.77
N ILE A 82 14.23 1.52 3.69
CA ILE A 82 14.80 2.33 2.60
C ILE A 82 13.96 3.60 2.45
N LYS A 83 14.60 4.70 2.04
CA LYS A 83 13.91 5.94 1.67
C LYS A 83 13.00 5.70 0.46
N SER A 84 11.73 6.09 0.55
CA SER A 84 10.73 5.87 -0.49
C SER A 84 11.07 6.52 -1.82
N ASP A 85 11.69 7.70 -1.80
CA ASP A 85 12.00 8.45 -3.02
C ASP A 85 12.98 7.69 -3.91
N PHE A 86 13.97 7.05 -3.29
CA PHE A 86 14.92 6.18 -3.99
C PHE A 86 14.23 4.96 -4.63
N LEU A 87 13.27 4.35 -3.93
CA LEU A 87 12.50 3.24 -4.49
C LEU A 87 11.63 3.68 -5.67
N ARG A 88 11.01 4.87 -5.60
CA ARG A 88 10.17 5.38 -6.70
C ARG A 88 10.94 5.51 -8.01
N GLU A 89 12.17 6.00 -7.96
CA GLU A 89 13.02 6.13 -9.17
C GLU A 89 13.31 4.78 -9.81
N ILE A 90 13.48 3.75 -8.98
CA ILE A 90 13.89 2.41 -9.41
C ILE A 90 12.71 1.55 -9.88
N LEU A 91 11.56 1.68 -9.23
CA LEU A 91 10.38 0.88 -9.54
C LEU A 91 9.81 1.17 -10.94
N VAL A 92 10.10 2.35 -11.52
CA VAL A 92 9.70 2.71 -12.90
C VAL A 92 10.22 1.71 -13.93
N GLU A 93 11.43 1.17 -13.73
CA GLU A 93 12.02 0.20 -14.65
C GLU A 93 11.28 -1.14 -14.61
N LEU A 94 10.78 -1.55 -13.44
CA LEU A 94 10.04 -2.80 -13.27
C LEU A 94 8.63 -2.71 -13.89
N ASP A 95 8.00 -1.53 -13.84
CA ASP A 95 6.68 -1.28 -14.42
C ASP A 95 6.69 -1.35 -15.96
N SER A 96 7.85 -1.16 -16.57
CA SER A 96 8.02 -1.25 -18.03
C SER A 96 7.99 -2.68 -18.57
N VAL A 97 8.01 -3.70 -17.70
CA VAL A 97 8.08 -5.11 -18.10
C VAL A 97 6.68 -5.65 -18.42
N GLY A 98 6.32 -5.56 -19.71
CA GLY A 98 5.03 -6.03 -20.21
C GLY A 98 4.79 -7.54 -19.97
N GLY A 99 3.60 -7.87 -19.48
CA GLY A 99 3.17 -9.25 -19.21
C GLY A 99 3.66 -9.83 -17.88
N ALA A 100 4.35 -9.03 -17.05
CA ALA A 100 4.81 -9.49 -15.75
C ALA A 100 3.64 -9.71 -14.78
N ASN A 101 3.46 -10.94 -14.31
CA ASN A 101 2.41 -11.32 -13.35
C ASN A 101 2.95 -11.62 -11.95
N VAL A 102 4.28 -11.72 -11.81
CA VAL A 102 4.95 -12.05 -10.55
C VAL A 102 6.22 -11.21 -10.40
N GLY A 103 6.38 -10.61 -9.23
CA GLY A 103 7.61 -9.95 -8.81
C GLY A 103 8.29 -10.76 -7.71
N THR A 104 9.57 -11.03 -7.89
CA THR A 104 10.41 -11.72 -6.91
C THR A 104 11.23 -10.69 -6.15
N VAL A 105 11.15 -10.71 -4.82
CA VAL A 105 11.98 -9.87 -3.95
C VAL A 105 12.89 -10.77 -3.12
N SER A 106 14.18 -10.48 -3.13
CA SER A 106 15.19 -11.19 -2.35
C SER A 106 16.00 -10.21 -1.52
N LEU A 107 16.05 -10.41 -0.20
CA LEU A 107 16.87 -9.60 0.70
C LEU A 107 18.00 -10.44 1.28
N ASN A 108 19.23 -9.96 1.09
CA ASN A 108 20.43 -10.52 1.68
C ASN A 108 21.28 -9.41 2.37
N SER A 109 22.40 -9.80 2.99
CA SER A 109 23.27 -8.86 3.72
C SER A 109 23.99 -7.80 2.86
N LYS A 110 23.92 -7.92 1.53
CA LYS A 110 24.60 -7.06 0.55
C LYS A 110 23.64 -6.29 -0.35
N SER A 111 22.53 -6.92 -0.76
CA SER A 111 21.55 -6.31 -1.67
C SER A 111 20.11 -6.69 -1.33
N LEU A 112 19.20 -5.78 -1.70
CA LEU A 112 17.80 -6.04 -1.96
C LEU A 112 17.64 -6.17 -3.47
N ASP A 113 17.33 -7.38 -3.92
CA ASP A 113 17.12 -7.70 -5.32
C ASP A 113 15.62 -7.76 -5.60
N VAL A 114 15.18 -7.08 -6.65
CA VAL A 114 13.80 -7.12 -7.13
C VAL A 114 13.83 -7.52 -8.59
N ALA A 115 13.15 -8.61 -8.93
CA ALA A 115 13.09 -9.14 -10.28
C ALA A 115 11.64 -9.27 -10.74
N VAL A 116 11.41 -8.98 -12.01
CA VAL A 116 10.13 -9.22 -12.68
C VAL A 116 10.41 -9.90 -14.02
N VAL A 117 9.54 -10.85 -14.39
CA VAL A 117 9.64 -11.59 -15.65
C VAL A 117 8.32 -11.45 -16.38
N GLY A 118 8.37 -10.80 -17.54
CA GLY A 118 7.25 -10.65 -18.46
C GLY A 118 7.34 -11.62 -19.63
N ASP A 119 6.48 -11.39 -20.64
CA ASP A 119 6.35 -12.33 -21.76
C ASP A 119 7.59 -12.36 -22.66
N LEU A 120 8.25 -11.21 -22.82
CA LEU A 120 9.37 -11.01 -23.77
C LEU A 120 10.58 -10.31 -23.13
N SER A 121 10.52 -9.98 -21.84
CA SER A 121 11.56 -9.24 -21.14
C SER A 121 11.62 -9.61 -19.67
N GLU A 122 12.80 -9.51 -19.09
CA GLU A 122 13.05 -9.60 -17.66
C GLU A 122 13.76 -8.34 -17.18
N CYS A 123 13.48 -7.91 -15.96
CA CYS A 123 14.20 -6.82 -15.31
C CYS A 123 14.63 -7.28 -13.91
N LEU A 124 15.91 -7.09 -13.60
CA LEU A 124 16.49 -7.35 -12.29
C LEU A 124 17.14 -6.06 -11.80
N VAL A 125 16.64 -5.58 -10.67
CA VAL A 125 17.21 -4.44 -9.96
C VAL A 125 17.88 -4.96 -8.69
N SER A 126 19.17 -4.67 -8.53
CA SER A 126 19.90 -4.92 -7.28
C SER A 126 20.20 -3.60 -6.57
N ILE A 127 19.56 -3.40 -5.42
CA ILE A 127 19.77 -2.24 -4.55
C ILE A 127 20.79 -2.58 -3.47
N PRO A 128 21.94 -1.89 -3.37
CA PRO A 128 22.89 -2.14 -2.30
C PRO A 128 22.28 -1.88 -0.91
N CYS A 129 22.50 -2.76 0.05
CA CYS A 129 22.02 -2.61 1.44
C CYS A 129 22.87 -1.64 2.29
N ARG A 130 23.75 -0.86 1.65
CA ARG A 130 24.60 0.16 2.29
C ARG A 130 24.57 1.43 1.45
N GLY A 131 24.45 2.58 2.12
CA GLY A 131 24.41 3.89 1.49
C GLY A 131 23.39 4.82 2.16
N ASP A 132 23.31 6.06 1.68
CA ASP A 132 22.44 7.10 2.26
C ASP A 132 20.94 6.83 2.06
N HIS A 133 20.59 5.92 1.16
CA HIS A 133 19.22 5.47 0.90
C HIS A 133 18.71 4.46 1.92
N VAL A 134 19.59 3.80 2.68
CA VAL A 134 19.24 2.78 3.67
C VAL A 134 19.18 3.39 5.07
N VAL A 135 18.03 3.26 5.72
CA VAL A 135 17.81 3.72 7.10
C VAL A 135 18.20 2.64 8.10
N SER A 136 17.89 1.38 7.80
CA SER A 136 18.19 0.25 8.69
C SER A 136 18.22 -1.07 7.91
N LEU A 137 19.09 -1.99 8.32
CA LEU A 137 19.18 -3.36 7.80
C LEU A 137 19.32 -4.33 8.98
N ASP A 138 18.46 -5.33 8.99
CA ASP A 138 18.43 -6.42 9.96
C ASP A 138 18.33 -7.74 9.18
N CYS A 139 19.47 -8.30 8.82
CA CYS A 139 19.56 -9.48 7.99
C CYS A 139 20.79 -10.29 8.43
N SER A 140 20.59 -11.56 8.78
CA SER A 140 21.71 -12.42 9.16
C SER A 140 22.59 -12.71 7.94
N SER A 141 23.91 -12.70 8.10
CA SER A 141 24.87 -12.79 6.99
C SER A 141 24.78 -14.10 6.18
N SER A 142 24.10 -15.12 6.70
CA SER A 142 23.92 -16.44 6.08
C SER A 142 22.53 -16.69 5.50
N SER A 143 21.58 -15.76 5.65
CA SER A 143 20.19 -15.94 5.18
C SER A 143 19.88 -14.98 4.04
N SER A 144 19.44 -15.53 2.90
CA SER A 144 18.70 -14.77 1.89
C SER A 144 17.23 -15.10 2.07
N ALA A 145 16.37 -14.09 2.16
CA ALA A 145 14.93 -14.28 2.22
C ALA A 145 14.34 -13.88 0.87
N THR A 146 13.72 -14.83 0.16
CA THR A 146 13.18 -14.63 -1.19
C THR A 146 11.70 -14.93 -1.22
N TYR A 147 10.91 -14.02 -1.78
CA TYR A 147 9.45 -14.11 -1.84
C TYR A 147 8.95 -13.68 -3.21
N ASN A 148 7.92 -14.38 -3.69
CA ASN A 148 7.23 -14.05 -4.93
C ASN A 148 5.89 -13.39 -4.58
N PHE A 149 5.62 -12.27 -5.23
CA PHE A 149 4.39 -11.50 -5.05
C PHE A 149 3.63 -11.47 -6.37
N PRO A 150 2.32 -11.76 -6.37
CA PRO A 150 1.51 -11.52 -7.56
C PRO A 150 1.51 -10.03 -7.87
N LEU A 151 1.73 -9.69 -9.14
CA LEU A 151 1.56 -8.34 -9.65
C LEU A 151 0.14 -8.26 -10.22
N HIS A 152 -0.64 -7.32 -9.70
CA HIS A 152 -1.94 -7.02 -10.29
C HIS A 152 -1.70 -6.10 -11.48
N SER A 153 -1.95 -6.64 -12.69
CA SER A 153 -2.04 -5.86 -13.93
C SER A 153 -3.35 -5.07 -14.01
#